data_AF-A0A6B3HNS7-F1
#
_entry.id   AF-A0A6B3HNS7-F1
#
_cell.length_a   1.000
_cell.length_b   1.000
_cell.length_c   1.000
_cell.angle_alpha   90.00
_cell.angle_beta   90.00
_cell.angle_gamma   90.00
#
_symmetry.space_group_name_H-M   'P 1'
#
loop_
_entity.id
_entity.type
_entity.pdbx_description
1 polymer ?
#
loop_
_entity_poly.entity_id
_entity_poly.type
_entity_poly.pdbx_seq_one_letter_code
_entity_poly.pdbx_strand_id
1 'polypeptide(L)'
;MGGCDGDGETKPAAGKDAGPKVVAPGRPGEPARKLTAEEAAKEASRDTANSADFRYAQMMIEHHSQALVMTELAPDRASDTTVKRLAERISAGQKPEIGAMEGWLKNNGGEDRKQPHDHAGMPGMATGAQLKELRAAKGKAFDELFLEL
;
A
#
# COMPACT_ATOMS: atom_id res chain seq x y z
N MET A 1 -28.09 -36.28 68.45
CA MET A 1 -29.06 -36.86 67.49
C MET A 1 -29.32 -35.84 66.40
N GLY A 2 -29.14 -36.24 65.14
CA GLY A 2 -29.41 -35.47 63.90
C GLY A 2 -28.25 -34.56 63.48
N GLY A 3 -27.64 -34.63 62.30
CA GLY A 3 -27.98 -35.26 61.02
C GLY A 3 -27.70 -34.25 59.90
N CYS A 4 -26.83 -34.59 58.94
CA CYS A 4 -26.45 -33.78 57.78
C CYS A 4 -27.63 -33.53 56.82
N ASP A 5 -27.58 -32.43 56.06
CA ASP A 5 -27.61 -32.48 54.58
C ASP A 5 -27.14 -31.13 53.99
N GLY A 6 -26.36 -31.21 52.92
CA GLY A 6 -25.80 -30.07 52.18
C GLY A 6 -26.49 -29.89 50.83
N ASP A 7 -26.23 -28.73 50.21
CA ASP A 7 -26.34 -28.39 48.79
C ASP A 7 -26.46 -26.85 48.72
N GLY A 8 -25.71 -26.05 47.97
CA GLY A 8 -24.70 -26.29 46.95
C GLY A 8 -24.25 -24.90 46.51
N GLU A 9 -22.99 -24.54 46.78
CA GLU A 9 -22.38 -23.32 46.25
C GLU A 9 -22.25 -23.44 44.74
N THR A 10 -23.14 -22.79 44.00
CA THR A 10 -22.95 -22.57 42.56
C THR A 10 -21.91 -21.46 42.36
N LYS A 11 -20.64 -21.87 42.35
CA LYS A 11 -19.53 -21.07 41.84
C LYS A 11 -19.82 -20.74 40.36
N PRO A 12 -19.92 -19.47 39.95
CA PRO A 12 -20.06 -19.17 38.53
C PRO A 12 -18.80 -19.66 37.82
N ALA A 13 -18.99 -20.57 36.86
CA ALA A 13 -17.93 -20.97 35.96
C ALA A 13 -17.40 -19.72 35.26
N ALA A 14 -16.11 -19.43 35.45
CA ALA A 14 -15.41 -18.43 34.68
C ALA A 14 -15.54 -18.82 33.20
N GLY A 15 -16.42 -18.13 32.48
CA GLY A 15 -16.63 -18.33 31.05
C GLY A 15 -15.31 -18.13 30.31
N LYS A 16 -15.07 -18.96 29.30
CA LYS A 16 -13.92 -18.91 28.37
C LYS A 16 -13.90 -17.64 27.49
N ASP A 17 -14.52 -16.55 27.95
CA ASP A 17 -14.93 -15.38 27.17
C ASP A 17 -14.28 -14.05 27.61
N ALA A 18 -13.37 -14.08 28.58
CA ALA A 18 -12.73 -12.87 29.12
C ALA A 18 -11.45 -12.43 28.36
N GLY A 19 -11.28 -12.87 27.11
CA GLY A 19 -10.15 -12.46 26.26
C GLY A 19 -10.44 -11.18 25.46
N PRO A 20 -9.41 -10.46 25.00
CA PRO A 20 -9.58 -9.27 24.15
C PRO A 20 -10.38 -9.64 22.89
N LYS A 21 -11.39 -8.81 22.58
CA LYS A 21 -12.28 -8.99 21.43
C LYS A 21 -11.87 -8.03 20.31
N VAL A 22 -11.79 -8.51 19.07
CA VAL A 22 -11.47 -7.71 17.88
C VAL A 22 -12.77 -7.31 17.20
N VAL A 23 -12.89 -6.04 16.81
CA VAL A 23 -14.03 -5.56 16.00
C VAL A 23 -13.70 -5.78 14.53
N ALA A 24 -14.43 -6.69 13.89
CA ALA A 24 -14.33 -6.93 12.46
C ALA A 24 -15.45 -6.16 11.74
N PRO A 25 -15.11 -5.24 10.82
CA PRO A 25 -16.12 -4.54 10.03
C PRO A 25 -16.95 -5.52 9.19
N GLY A 26 -18.26 -5.28 9.12
CA GLY A 26 -19.14 -5.99 8.20
C GLY A 26 -18.91 -5.54 6.74
N ARG A 27 -19.61 -6.17 5.81
CA ARG A 27 -19.70 -5.66 4.43
C ARG A 27 -20.37 -4.28 4.41
N PRO A 28 -20.27 -3.51 3.31
CA PRO A 28 -21.01 -2.27 3.17
C PRO A 28 -22.50 -2.47 3.48
N GLY A 29 -23.01 -1.80 4.52
CA GLY A 29 -24.39 -1.92 4.98
C GLY A 29 -24.65 -3.00 6.05
N GLU A 30 -23.67 -3.85 6.39
CA GLU A 30 -23.79 -4.84 7.48
C GLU A 30 -23.18 -4.34 8.80
N PRO A 31 -23.73 -4.75 9.96
CA PRO A 31 -23.17 -4.41 11.26
C PRO A 31 -21.82 -5.09 11.50
N ALA A 32 -20.94 -4.42 12.23
CA ALA A 32 -19.66 -4.99 12.66
C ALA A 32 -19.86 -6.18 13.62
N ARG A 33 -18.97 -7.17 13.53
CA ARG A 33 -18.95 -8.37 14.39
C ARG A 33 -17.83 -8.26 15.42
N LYS A 34 -18.00 -8.93 16.57
CA LYS A 34 -16.96 -9.06 17.59
C LYS A 34 -16.40 -10.49 17.53
N LEU A 35 -15.11 -10.60 17.26
CA LEU A 35 -14.40 -11.87 17.14
C LEU A 35 -13.53 -12.09 18.37
N THR A 36 -13.35 -13.35 18.77
CA THR A 36 -12.23 -13.75 19.62
C THR A 36 -10.90 -13.60 18.88
N ALA A 37 -9.78 -13.56 19.61
CA ALA A 37 -8.45 -13.49 19.00
C ALA A 37 -8.18 -14.67 18.04
N GLU A 38 -8.65 -15.88 18.37
CA GLU A 38 -8.50 -17.07 17.53
C GLU A 38 -9.35 -17.00 16.26
N GLU A 39 -10.58 -16.49 16.35
CA GLU A 39 -11.45 -16.29 15.17
C GLU A 39 -10.90 -15.19 14.26
N ALA A 40 -10.40 -14.09 14.83
CA ALA A 40 -9.77 -13.01 14.09
C ALA A 40 -8.51 -13.49 13.35
N ALA A 41 -7.68 -14.31 13.98
CA ALA A 41 -6.50 -14.90 13.33
C ALA A 41 -6.89 -15.82 12.16
N LYS A 42 -7.97 -16.61 12.29
CA LYS A 42 -8.49 -17.44 11.20
C LYS A 42 -9.06 -16.60 10.06
N GLU A 43 -9.80 -15.52 10.34
CA GLU A 43 -10.30 -14.64 9.28
C GLU A 43 -9.18 -13.88 8.56
N ALA A 44 -8.17 -13.38 9.29
CA ALA A 44 -7.01 -12.73 8.68
C ALA A 44 -6.28 -13.66 7.69
N SER A 45 -6.24 -14.97 7.97
CA SER A 45 -5.65 -15.95 7.04
C SER A 45 -6.40 -16.12 5.71
N ARG A 46 -7.64 -15.61 5.61
CA ARG A 46 -8.44 -15.61 4.37
C ARG A 46 -8.26 -14.34 3.55
N ASP A 47 -7.67 -13.29 4.13
CA ASP A 47 -7.38 -12.02 3.45
C ASP A 47 -6.01 -12.10 2.77
N THR A 48 -5.94 -12.94 1.74
CA THR A 48 -4.71 -13.16 0.96
C THR A 48 -4.66 -12.21 -0.23
N ALA A 49 -3.46 -11.69 -0.53
CA ALA A 49 -3.20 -10.89 -1.71
C ALA A 49 -3.76 -11.55 -2.99
N ASN A 50 -4.57 -10.80 -3.72
CA ASN A 50 -5.22 -11.23 -4.95
C ASN A 50 -4.55 -10.57 -6.18
N SER A 51 -4.97 -10.95 -7.38
CA SER A 51 -4.37 -10.48 -8.63
C SER A 51 -4.43 -8.96 -8.83
N ALA A 52 -5.39 -8.26 -8.22
CA ALA A 52 -5.45 -6.81 -8.25
C ALA A 52 -4.31 -6.17 -7.44
N ASP A 53 -3.97 -6.73 -6.28
CA ASP A 53 -2.89 -6.23 -5.44
C ASP A 53 -1.52 -6.37 -6.14
N PHE A 54 -1.27 -7.53 -6.76
CA PHE A 54 -0.06 -7.75 -7.56
C PHE A 54 0.04 -6.77 -8.73
N ARG A 55 -1.06 -6.61 -9.48
CA ARG A 55 -1.11 -5.68 -10.62
C ARG A 55 -0.89 -4.24 -10.17
N TYR A 56 -1.52 -3.83 -9.07
CA TYR A 56 -1.35 -2.49 -8.51
C TYR A 56 0.11 -2.23 -8.15
N ALA A 57 0.75 -3.12 -7.38
CA ALA A 57 2.14 -2.96 -6.97
C ALA A 57 3.09 -2.92 -8.18
N GLN A 58 2.93 -3.82 -9.15
CA GLN A 58 3.75 -3.83 -10.36
C GLN A 58 3.61 -2.54 -11.18
N MET A 59 2.38 -2.06 -11.38
CA MET A 59 2.15 -0.85 -12.16
C MET A 59 2.58 0.42 -11.43
N MET A 60 2.46 0.48 -10.10
CA MET A 60 2.92 1.62 -9.30
C MET A 60 4.44 1.68 -9.18
N ILE A 61 5.14 0.54 -9.17
CA ILE A 61 6.60 0.53 -9.27
C ILE A 61 7.05 1.19 -10.56
N GLU A 62 6.45 0.82 -11.71
CA GLU A 62 6.79 1.43 -13.01
C GLU A 62 6.44 2.92 -13.04
N HIS A 63 5.26 3.29 -12.54
CA HIS A 63 4.82 4.68 -12.48
C HIS A 63 5.78 5.56 -11.66
N HIS A 64 6.11 5.13 -10.45
CA HIS A 64 7.04 5.85 -9.59
C HIS A 64 8.45 5.90 -10.17
N SER A 65 8.88 4.83 -10.86
CA SER A 65 10.19 4.80 -11.52
C SER A 65 10.32 5.90 -12.59
N GLN A 66 9.24 6.21 -13.33
CA GLN A 66 9.26 7.32 -14.29
C GLN A 66 9.39 8.68 -13.61
N ALA A 67 8.70 8.91 -12.49
CA ALA A 67 8.85 10.15 -11.74
C ALA A 67 10.28 10.32 -11.20
N LEU A 68 10.97 9.24 -10.81
CA LEU A 68 12.39 9.29 -10.46
C LEU A 68 13.25 9.75 -11.66
N VAL A 69 13.01 9.21 -12.85
CA VAL A 69 13.70 9.64 -14.08
C VAL A 69 13.50 11.13 -14.37
N MET A 70 12.29 11.67 -14.10
CA MET A 70 12.01 13.10 -14.29
C MET A 70 12.69 13.96 -13.22
N THR A 71 12.61 13.56 -11.95
CA THR A 71 13.16 14.33 -10.81
C THR A 71 14.69 14.39 -10.82
N GLU A 72 15.36 13.36 -11.34
CA GLU A 72 16.83 13.34 -11.51
C GLU A 72 17.34 14.45 -12.44
N LEU A 73 16.50 14.98 -13.33
CA LEU A 73 16.85 16.06 -14.26
C LEU A 73 16.86 17.44 -13.60
N ALA A 74 16.09 17.63 -12.53
CA ALA A 74 15.79 18.94 -11.96
C ALA A 74 17.01 19.70 -11.40
N PRO A 75 17.99 19.09 -10.71
CA PRO A 75 19.15 19.82 -10.17
C PRO A 75 19.90 20.63 -11.24
N ASP A 76 20.08 20.04 -12.42
CA ASP A 76 20.85 20.61 -13.53
C ASP A 76 20.03 21.44 -14.52
N ARG A 77 18.70 21.24 -14.56
CA ARG A 77 17.84 21.84 -15.59
C ARG A 77 16.87 22.89 -15.06
N ALA A 78 16.37 22.72 -13.84
CA ALA A 78 15.41 23.66 -13.28
C ALA A 78 16.07 25.01 -12.98
N SER A 79 15.36 26.11 -13.23
CA SER A 79 15.76 27.44 -12.77
C SER A 79 15.11 27.82 -11.44
N ASP A 80 13.89 27.35 -11.18
CA ASP A 80 13.18 27.64 -9.94
C ASP A 80 13.63 26.71 -8.80
N THR A 81 14.06 27.31 -7.69
CA THR A 81 14.43 26.56 -6.47
C THR A 81 13.27 25.76 -5.88
N THR A 82 12.03 26.18 -6.10
CA THR A 82 10.81 25.50 -5.67
C THR A 82 10.59 24.21 -6.47
N VAL A 83 10.85 24.24 -7.78
CA VAL A 83 10.81 23.04 -8.63
C VAL A 83 11.89 22.04 -8.18
N LYS A 84 13.11 22.51 -7.89
CA LYS A 84 14.17 21.65 -7.35
C LYS A 84 13.76 20.97 -6.04
N ARG A 85 13.23 21.74 -5.07
CA ARG A 85 12.75 21.19 -3.79
C ARG A 85 11.57 20.24 -3.97
N LEU A 86 10.67 20.51 -4.92
CA LEU A 86 9.58 19.60 -5.24
C LEU A 86 10.11 18.27 -5.77
N ALA A 87 11.04 18.30 -6.72
CA ALA A 87 11.67 17.12 -7.27
C ALA A 87 12.38 16.28 -6.20
N GLU A 88 13.12 16.92 -5.28
CA GLU A 88 13.75 16.25 -4.14
C GLU A 88 12.73 15.54 -3.24
N ARG A 89 11.61 16.20 -2.94
CA ARG A 89 10.54 15.61 -2.10
C ARG A 89 9.84 14.45 -2.80
N ILE A 90 9.58 14.55 -4.10
CA ILE A 90 9.01 13.46 -4.89
C ILE A 90 9.95 12.26 -4.84
N SER A 91 11.25 12.47 -5.13
CA SER A 91 12.25 11.40 -5.09
C SER A 91 12.35 10.75 -3.71
N ALA A 92 12.38 11.55 -2.64
CA ALA A 92 12.45 11.08 -1.26
C ALA A 92 11.19 10.32 -0.81
N GLY A 93 10.02 10.61 -1.37
CA GLY A 93 8.77 9.90 -1.08
C GLY A 93 8.61 8.63 -1.90
N GLN A 94 8.81 8.72 -3.22
CA GLN A 94 8.48 7.62 -4.13
C GLN A 94 9.54 6.50 -4.13
N LYS A 95 10.82 6.81 -3.89
CA LYS A 95 11.88 5.78 -3.84
C LYS A 95 11.67 4.77 -2.71
N PRO A 96 11.36 5.16 -1.47
CA PRO A 96 10.97 4.21 -0.42
C PRO A 96 9.70 3.42 -0.74
N GLU A 97 8.71 4.04 -1.38
CA GLU A 97 7.47 3.37 -1.78
C GLU A 97 7.72 2.25 -2.81
N ILE A 98 8.60 2.47 -3.79
CA ILE A 98 9.07 1.42 -4.70
C ILE A 98 9.64 0.25 -3.91
N GLY A 99 10.59 0.51 -2.99
CA GLY A 99 11.20 -0.53 -2.18
C GLY A 99 10.21 -1.29 -1.30
N ALA A 100 9.19 -0.60 -0.77
CA ALA A 100 8.11 -1.23 -0.02
C ALA A 100 7.27 -2.16 -0.90
N MET A 101 6.91 -1.74 -2.11
CA MET A 101 6.15 -2.56 -3.06
C MET A 101 6.95 -3.75 -3.60
N GLU A 102 8.24 -3.56 -3.91
CA GLU A 102 9.15 -4.65 -4.29
C GLU A 102 9.29 -5.69 -3.18
N GLY A 103 9.50 -5.22 -1.94
CA GLY A 103 9.56 -6.07 -0.76
C GLY A 103 8.24 -6.83 -0.53
N TRP A 104 7.10 -6.14 -0.70
CA TRP A 104 5.79 -6.75 -0.60
C TRP A 104 5.58 -7.82 -1.69
N LEU A 105 5.92 -7.55 -2.95
CA LEU A 105 5.83 -8.53 -4.04
C LEU A 105 6.69 -9.77 -3.76
N LYS A 106 7.92 -9.56 -3.29
CA LYS A 106 8.83 -10.64 -2.91
C LYS A 106 8.24 -11.53 -1.80
N ASN A 107 7.62 -10.93 -0.79
CA ASN A 107 7.06 -11.65 0.35
C ASN A 107 5.74 -12.37 0.03
N ASN A 108 5.00 -11.91 -0.99
CA ASN A 108 3.63 -12.38 -1.25
C ASN A 108 3.46 -13.21 -2.52
N GLY A 109 4.42 -13.24 -3.45
CA GLY A 109 4.22 -13.97 -4.71
C GLY A 109 5.44 -14.10 -5.60
N GLY A 110 6.61 -14.37 -5.00
CA GLY A 110 7.93 -14.51 -5.65
C GLY A 110 7.90 -14.79 -7.15
N GLU A 111 8.45 -13.84 -7.92
CA GLU A 111 8.88 -13.82 -9.33
C GLU A 111 7.98 -14.39 -10.45
N ASP A 112 6.98 -15.22 -10.17
CA ASP A 112 6.31 -16.08 -11.16
C ASP A 112 4.89 -15.66 -11.54
N ARG A 113 4.41 -14.49 -11.09
CA ARG A 113 3.17 -13.88 -11.61
C ARG A 113 3.46 -12.72 -12.56
N LYS A 114 4.42 -12.92 -13.48
CA LYS A 114 4.54 -12.06 -14.66
C LYS A 114 3.39 -12.38 -15.61
N GLN A 115 2.22 -11.83 -15.31
CA GLN A 115 1.18 -11.74 -16.31
C GLN A 115 1.68 -10.76 -17.38
N PRO A 116 1.75 -11.15 -18.66
CA PRO A 116 2.07 -10.22 -19.73
C PRO A 116 0.93 -9.19 -19.76
N HIS A 117 1.27 -7.96 -19.45
CA HIS A 117 0.33 -6.85 -19.47
C HIS A 117 0.78 -5.86 -20.53
N ASP A 118 -0.20 -5.40 -21.31
CA ASP A 118 0.05 -4.37 -22.30
C ASP A 118 0.43 -3.09 -21.55
N HIS A 119 1.69 -2.65 -21.70
CA HIS A 119 2.25 -1.46 -21.03
C HIS A 119 1.76 -0.16 -21.67
N ALA A 120 0.62 -0.20 -22.36
CA ALA A 120 -0.04 0.96 -22.94
C ALA A 120 -0.55 1.89 -21.83
N GLY A 121 0.38 2.67 -21.26
CA GLY A 121 0.20 3.89 -20.49
C GLY A 121 -0.77 3.79 -19.32
N MET A 122 -0.23 3.57 -18.11
CA MET A 122 -0.95 3.98 -16.90
C MET A 122 -1.40 5.45 -17.05
N PRO A 123 -2.65 5.80 -16.71
CA PRO A 123 -3.10 7.19 -16.76
C PRO A 123 -2.14 8.08 -15.99
N GLY A 124 -1.66 9.15 -16.64
CA GLY A 124 -0.71 10.11 -16.05
C GLY A 124 0.76 9.85 -16.38
N MET A 125 1.14 8.75 -17.05
CA MET A 125 2.52 8.56 -17.49
C MET A 125 2.89 9.52 -18.62
N ALA A 126 4.04 10.18 -18.49
CA ALA A 126 4.68 10.90 -19.58
C ALA A 126 5.06 9.90 -20.70
N THR A 127 4.73 10.28 -21.93
CA THR A 127 5.12 9.54 -23.13
C THR A 127 6.63 9.66 -23.37
N GLY A 128 7.19 8.76 -24.18
CA GLY A 128 8.59 8.85 -24.60
C GLY A 128 8.94 10.18 -25.29
N ALA A 129 7.98 10.78 -26.00
CA ALA A 129 8.13 12.10 -26.62
C ALA A 129 8.21 13.21 -25.56
N GLN A 130 7.30 13.22 -24.58
CA GLN A 130 7.32 14.19 -23.47
C GLN A 130 8.59 14.06 -22.63
N LEU A 131 9.05 12.84 -22.32
CA LEU A 131 10.32 12.65 -21.60
C LEU A 131 11.53 13.13 -22.43
N LYS A 132 11.49 12.99 -23.75
CA LYS A 132 12.55 13.53 -24.63
C LYS A 132 12.55 15.05 -24.61
N GLU A 133 11.37 15.66 -24.67
CA GLU A 133 11.19 17.11 -24.59
C GLU A 133 11.68 17.67 -23.24
N LEU A 134 11.25 17.07 -22.13
CA LEU A 134 11.70 17.43 -20.79
C LEU A 134 13.22 17.34 -20.63
N ARG A 135 13.86 16.29 -21.19
CA ARG A 135 15.33 16.15 -21.17
C ARG A 135 16.06 17.23 -21.97
N ALA A 136 15.44 17.78 -23.01
CA ALA A 136 16.00 18.83 -23.84
C ALA A 136 15.78 20.23 -23.23
N ALA A 137 14.73 20.41 -22.44
CA ALA A 137 14.38 21.69 -21.80
C ALA A 137 15.37 22.09 -20.68
N LYS A 138 15.49 23.39 -20.46
CA LYS A 138 16.26 24.01 -19.36
C LYS A 138 15.58 25.30 -18.90
N GLY A 139 15.89 25.72 -17.68
CA GLY A 139 15.37 26.92 -17.06
C GLY A 139 13.84 26.90 -16.98
N LYS A 140 13.20 28.04 -17.24
CA LYS A 140 11.75 28.19 -17.13
C LYS A 140 10.96 27.18 -17.97
N ALA A 141 11.44 26.82 -19.16
CA ALA A 141 10.80 25.82 -20.00
C ALA A 141 10.84 24.41 -19.38
N PHE A 142 11.94 24.07 -18.68
CA PHE A 142 11.99 22.82 -17.91
C PHE A 142 11.02 22.89 -16.72
N ASP A 143 11.00 24.01 -16.01
CA ASP A 143 10.14 24.20 -14.84
C ASP A 143 8.65 24.02 -15.19
N GLU A 144 8.21 24.58 -16.32
CA GLU A 144 6.82 24.42 -16.81
C GLU A 144 6.51 22.98 -17.22
N LEU A 145 7.35 22.38 -18.08
CA LEU A 145 7.15 21.00 -18.53
C LEU A 145 7.18 20.00 -17.35
N PHE A 146 8.02 20.21 -16.36
CA PHE A 146 8.09 19.35 -15.17
C PHE A 146 6.81 19.40 -14.33
N LEU A 147 6.09 20.52 -14.31
CA LEU A 147 4.87 20.70 -13.53
C LEU A 147 3.61 20.25 -14.28
N GLU A 148 3.66 20.18 -15.61
CA GLU A 148 2.57 19.69 -16.47
C GLU A 148 2.54 18.17 -16.59
N LEU A 149 3.70 17.52 -16.50
CA LEU A 149 3.89 16.07 -16.59
C LEU A 149 3.81 15.42 -15.21
#